data_AF-X1SGE4-F1
#
_entry.id   AF-X1SGE4-F1
#
_cell.length_a   1.000
_cell.length_b   1.000
_cell.length_c   1.000
_cell.angle_alpha   90.00
_cell.angle_beta   90.00
_cell.angle_gamma   90.00
#
_symmetry.space_group_name_H-M   'P 1'
#
loop_
_entity.id
_entity.type
_entity.pdbx_description
1 polymer ?
#
loop_
_entity_poly.entity_id
_entity_poly.type
_entity_poly.pdbx_seq_one_letter_code
_entity_poly.pdbx_strand_id
1 'polypeptide(L)'
;IKGEDKKVIEYIPVKPSFSSSGVYDGGDYIKKEISELQYNEITLIINEAIRNTESHIKNRVKTSGMIIIKDRNDRKIYNLAPNSKELNKIEKTLQDLIKN
;
A
#
# COMPACT_ATOMS: atom_id res chain seq x y z
N ILE A 1 27.54 -2.21 16.99
CA ILE A 1 26.11 -2.23 17.34
C ILE A 1 25.35 -2.18 16.02
N LYS A 2 24.78 -3.30 15.56
CA LYS A 2 23.99 -3.32 14.31
C LYS A 2 22.70 -2.57 14.60
N GLY A 3 22.46 -1.46 13.89
CA GLY A 3 21.22 -0.70 14.03
C GLY A 3 20.04 -1.59 13.67
N GLU A 4 19.06 -1.67 14.56
CA GLU A 4 17.76 -2.23 14.20
C GLU A 4 17.19 -1.36 13.09
N ASP A 5 16.94 -1.95 11.91
CA ASP A 5 16.26 -1.27 10.83
C ASP A 5 14.85 -0.90 11.32
N LYS A 6 14.67 0.38 11.65
CA LYS A 6 13.38 0.90 12.11
C LYS A 6 12.34 0.67 11.02
N LYS A 7 11.26 -0.04 11.39
CA LYS A 7 10.14 -0.30 10.50
C LYS A 7 9.24 0.92 10.48
N VAL A 8 9.04 1.48 9.29
CA VAL A 8 8.31 2.74 9.11
C VAL A 8 7.24 2.55 8.05
N ILE A 9 6.05 3.11 8.31
CA ILE A 9 5.04 3.33 7.29
C ILE A 9 5.03 4.81 6.90
N GLU A 10 4.85 5.06 5.61
CA GLU A 10 4.75 6.39 5.02
C GLU A 10 3.54 6.46 4.09
N TYR A 11 2.65 7.42 4.35
CA TYR A 11 1.51 7.74 3.50
C TYR A 11 1.80 9.05 2.77
N ILE A 12 1.85 8.96 1.44
CA ILE A 12 2.07 10.10 0.55
C ILE A 12 0.76 10.37 -0.20
N PRO A 13 -0.06 11.33 0.25
CA PRO A 13 -1.33 11.66 -0.37
C PRO A 13 -1.14 12.27 -1.76
N VAL A 14 -2.13 12.06 -2.63
CA VAL A 14 -2.19 12.76 -3.92
C VAL A 14 -2.54 14.22 -3.64
N LYS A 15 -1.67 15.15 -4.05
CA LYS A 15 -2.00 16.58 -4.01
C LYS A 15 -3.01 16.94 -5.11
N PRO A 16 -3.87 17.95 -4.91
CA PRO A 16 -4.84 18.39 -5.92
C PRO A 16 -4.22 18.63 -7.31
N SER A 17 -3.01 19.19 -7.36
CA SER A 17 -2.25 19.44 -8.59
C SER A 17 -1.90 18.20 -9.40
N PHE A 18 -1.91 17.02 -8.78
CA PHE A 18 -1.65 15.73 -9.43
C PHE A 18 -2.93 14.89 -9.59
N SER A 19 -4.08 15.43 -9.20
CA SER A 19 -5.37 14.78 -9.36
C SER A 19 -5.99 15.11 -10.72
N SER A 20 -6.66 14.14 -11.34
CA SER A 20 -7.35 14.37 -12.63
C SER A 20 -8.49 15.39 -12.54
N SER A 21 -9.05 15.59 -11.35
CA SER A 21 -10.11 16.58 -11.11
C SER A 21 -9.57 17.96 -10.74
N GLY A 22 -8.26 18.10 -10.47
CA GLY A 22 -7.63 19.33 -10.00
C GLY A 22 -8.02 19.76 -8.58
N VAL A 23 -8.98 19.08 -7.94
CA VAL A 23 -9.55 19.47 -6.64
C VAL A 23 -9.52 18.36 -5.59
N TYR A 24 -9.13 17.14 -5.97
CA TYR A 24 -9.09 16.03 -5.02
C TYR A 24 -7.85 16.14 -4.13
N ASP A 25 -8.08 16.21 -2.82
CA ASP A 25 -7.05 16.19 -1.81
C ASP A 25 -7.04 14.81 -1.12
N GLY A 26 -5.89 14.13 -1.17
CA GLY A 26 -5.67 12.85 -0.50
C GLY A 26 -5.50 12.96 1.01
N GLY A 27 -5.46 14.18 1.58
CA GLY A 27 -5.26 14.43 3.00
C GLY A 27 -3.81 14.71 3.34
N ASP A 28 -3.45 14.50 4.61
CA ASP A 28 -2.14 14.88 5.14
C ASP A 28 -1.08 13.78 4.96
N TYR A 29 0.17 14.23 4.81
CA TYR A 29 1.33 13.33 4.84
C TYR A 29 1.50 12.72 6.23
N ILE A 30 1.76 11.40 6.28
CA ILE A 30 2.01 10.68 7.53
C ILE A 30 3.28 9.85 7.38
N LYS A 31 4.15 9.89 8.39
CA LYS A 31 5.28 8.98 8.54
C LYS A 31 5.42 8.58 9.99
N LYS A 32 5.40 7.28 10.27
CA LYS A 32 5.48 6.78 11.65
C LYS A 32 6.21 5.44 11.75
N GLU A 33 6.86 5.25 12.88
CA GLU A 33 7.42 3.95 13.25
C GLU A 33 6.27 2.98 13.57
N ILE A 34 6.43 1.73 13.19
CA ILE A 34 5.47 0.65 13.43
C ILE A 34 6.13 -0.50 14.16
N SER A 35 5.35 -1.21 14.96
CA SER A 35 5.84 -2.38 15.69
C SER A 35 6.10 -3.56 14.74
N GLU A 36 6.88 -4.52 15.24
CA GLU A 36 7.09 -5.81 14.56
C GLU A 36 5.76 -6.50 14.20
N LEU A 37 4.80 -6.47 15.13
CA LEU A 37 3.48 -7.07 14.95
C LEU A 37 2.71 -6.39 13.82
N GLN A 38 2.68 -5.05 13.79
CA GLN A 38 2.03 -4.28 12.73
C GLN A 38 2.67 -4.54 11.37
N TYR A 39 4.01 -4.59 11.31
CA TYR A 39 4.71 -4.92 10.07
C TYR A 39 4.36 -6.33 9.56
N ASN A 40 4.33 -7.31 10.45
CA ASN A 40 4.01 -8.69 10.10
C ASN A 40 2.57 -8.84 9.61
N GLU A 41 1.62 -8.14 10.24
CA GLU A 41 0.23 -8.10 9.79
C GLU A 41 0.11 -7.53 8.35
N ILE A 42 0.73 -6.38 8.09
CA ILE A 42 0.73 -5.75 6.76
C ILE A 42 1.40 -6.65 5.71
N THR A 43 2.53 -7.26 6.07
CA THR A 43 3.28 -8.14 5.18
C THR A 43 2.45 -9.38 4.83
N LEU A 44 1.73 -9.94 5.79
CA LEU A 44 0.88 -11.10 5.58
C LEU A 44 -0.26 -10.78 4.59
N ILE A 45 -0.98 -9.66 4.78
CA ILE A 45 -2.09 -9.29 3.89
C ILE A 45 -1.60 -8.94 2.47
N ILE A 46 -0.44 -8.30 2.34
CA ILE A 46 0.16 -8.00 1.02
C ILE A 46 0.56 -9.30 0.32
N ASN A 47 1.19 -10.23 1.04
CA ASN A 47 1.60 -11.52 0.49
C ASN A 47 0.40 -12.39 0.08
N GLU A 48 -0.70 -12.34 0.84
CA GLU A 48 -1.98 -12.96 0.43
C GLU A 48 -2.48 -12.38 -0.89
N ALA A 49 -2.50 -11.05 -1.01
CA ALA A 49 -2.93 -10.37 -2.24
C ALA A 49 -2.04 -10.70 -3.45
N ILE A 50 -0.73 -10.83 -3.24
CA ILE A 50 0.22 -11.23 -4.29
C ILE A 50 -0.02 -12.68 -4.75
N ARG A 51 -0.36 -13.59 -3.83
CA ARG A 51 -0.60 -15.00 -4.19
C ARG A 51 -1.95 -15.21 -4.88
N ASN A 52 -2.96 -14.40 -4.56
CA ASN A 52 -4.28 -14.53 -5.17
C ASN A 52 -4.34 -13.86 -6.56
N THR A 53 -3.97 -14.60 -7.60
CA THR A 53 -3.96 -14.10 -8.98
C THR A 53 -5.35 -13.80 -9.54
N GLU A 54 -6.43 -14.32 -8.96
CA GLU A 54 -7.80 -13.99 -9.40
C GLU A 54 -8.12 -12.51 -9.19
N SER A 55 -7.48 -11.89 -8.20
CA SER A 55 -7.62 -10.47 -7.91
C SER A 55 -6.76 -9.58 -8.82
N HIS A 56 -5.94 -10.16 -9.70
CA HIS A 56 -4.98 -9.41 -10.50
C HIS A 56 -5.54 -8.98 -11.84
N ILE A 57 -5.09 -7.81 -12.30
CA ILE A 57 -5.37 -7.30 -13.64
C ILE A 57 -4.07 -7.03 -14.39
N LYS A 58 -4.08 -7.22 -15.71
CA LYS A 58 -2.88 -6.98 -16.53
C LYS A 58 -2.49 -5.50 -16.56
N ASN A 59 -3.47 -4.63 -16.79
CA ASN A 59 -3.26 -3.19 -16.95
C ASN A 59 -3.98 -2.43 -15.83
N ARG A 60 -3.36 -1.35 -15.35
CA ARG A 60 -4.00 -0.45 -14.39
C ARG A 60 -5.21 0.22 -15.01
N VAL A 61 -6.28 0.32 -14.21
CA VAL A 61 -7.50 1.08 -14.52
C VAL A 61 -7.82 2.03 -13.36
N LYS A 62 -8.78 2.94 -13.54
CA LYS A 62 -9.26 3.78 -12.44
C LYS A 62 -9.69 2.87 -11.27
N THR A 63 -9.42 3.31 -10.04
CA THR A 63 -9.71 2.57 -8.79
C THR A 63 -9.01 1.21 -8.64
N SER A 64 -8.05 0.87 -9.50
CA SER A 64 -7.16 -0.28 -9.28
C SER A 64 -6.07 0.04 -8.26
N GLY A 65 -5.69 -0.97 -7.49
CA GLY A 65 -4.54 -0.92 -6.58
C GLY A 65 -3.27 -1.36 -7.28
N MET A 66 -2.11 -0.87 -6.82
CA MET A 66 -0.80 -1.31 -7.31
C MET A 66 0.12 -1.59 -6.14
N ILE A 67 0.59 -2.83 -6.04
CA ILE A 67 1.61 -3.25 -5.08
C ILE A 67 2.95 -3.27 -5.80
N ILE A 68 3.95 -2.61 -5.21
CA ILE A 68 5.33 -2.66 -5.68
C ILE A 68 6.19 -3.21 -4.56
N ILE A 69 6.80 -4.37 -4.79
CA ILE A 69 7.80 -4.95 -3.89
C ILE A 69 9.18 -4.66 -4.48
N LYS A 70 10.05 -4.04 -3.68
CA LYS A 70 11.43 -3.73 -4.05
C LYS A 70 12.39 -4.46 -3.12
N ASP A 71 13.29 -5.24 -3.71
CA ASP A 71 14.52 -5.73 -3.09
C ASP A 71 15.71 -5.05 -3.81
N ARG A 72 16.94 -5.18 -3.29
CA ARG A 72 18.14 -4.46 -3.74
C ARG A 72 18.34 -4.45 -5.26
N ASN A 73 17.98 -5.54 -5.93
CA ASN A 73 18.09 -5.68 -7.39
C ASN A 73 16.77 -6.00 -8.10
N ASP A 74 15.69 -6.27 -7.35
CA ASP A 74 14.44 -6.77 -7.92
C ASP A 74 13.29 -5.81 -7.65
N ARG A 75 12.48 -5.58 -8.69
CA ARG A 75 11.23 -4.83 -8.57
C ARG A 75 10.10 -5.67 -9.17
N LYS A 76 9.14 -6.05 -8.33
CA LYS A 76 7.93 -6.77 -8.74
C LYS A 76 6.71 -5.85 -8.60
N ILE A 77 5.82 -5.90 -9.58
CA ILE A 77 4.62 -5.07 -9.65
C ILE A 77 3.41 -5.98 -9.80
N TYR A 78 2.40 -5.77 -8.96
CA TYR A 78 1.14 -6.50 -8.99
C TYR A 78 0.00 -5.48 -9.02
N ASN A 79 -0.84 -5.53 -10.05
CA ASN A 79 -2.01 -4.66 -10.14
C ASN A 79 -3.24 -5.43 -9.65
N LEU A 80 -3.95 -4.86 -8.68
CA LEU A 80 -5.17 -5.43 -8.13
C LEU A 80 -6.40 -4.83 -8.82
N ALA A 81 -7.38 -5.68 -9.11
CA ALA A 81 -8.66 -5.30 -9.66
C ALA A 81 -9.39 -4.29 -8.74
N PRO A 82 -10.12 -3.33 -9.30
CA PRO A 82 -11.05 -2.51 -8.54
C PRO A 82 -11.96 -3.35 -7.63
N ASN A 83 -12.20 -2.87 -6.42
CA ASN A 83 -13.11 -3.49 -5.45
C ASN A 83 -12.79 -4.96 -5.10
N SER A 84 -11.56 -5.44 -5.37
CA SER A 84 -11.16 -6.78 -4.92
C SER A 84 -11.15 -6.85 -3.40
N LYS A 85 -11.40 -8.06 -2.86
CA LYS A 85 -11.40 -8.28 -1.41
C LYS A 85 -10.03 -7.92 -0.81
N GLU A 86 -8.98 -8.25 -1.53
CA GLU A 86 -7.58 -8.01 -1.19
C GLU A 86 -7.28 -6.51 -1.11
N LEU A 87 -7.68 -5.74 -2.12
CA LEU A 87 -7.46 -4.30 -2.15
C LEU A 87 -8.19 -3.62 -0.98
N ASN A 88 -9.47 -3.94 -0.80
CA ASN A 88 -10.27 -3.37 0.30
C ASN A 88 -9.69 -3.72 1.68
N LYS A 89 -9.19 -4.96 1.86
CA LYS A 89 -8.54 -5.39 3.11
C LYS A 89 -7.26 -4.60 3.36
N ILE A 90 -6.41 -4.44 2.34
CA ILE A 90 -5.18 -3.65 2.45
C ILE A 90 -5.48 -2.19 2.78
N GLU A 91 -6.38 -1.55 2.04
CA GLU A 91 -6.73 -0.14 2.28
C GLU A 91 -7.28 0.09 3.68
N LYS A 92 -8.18 -0.79 4.15
CA LYS A 92 -8.73 -0.70 5.50
C LYS A 92 -7.64 -0.86 6.56
N THR A 93 -6.80 -1.88 6.47
CA THR A 93 -5.72 -2.10 7.45
C THR A 93 -4.73 -0.93 7.46
N LEU A 94 -4.36 -0.39 6.30
CA LEU A 94 -3.46 0.76 6.22
C LEU A 94 -4.11 2.03 6.80
N GLN A 95 -5.41 2.27 6.54
CA GLN A 95 -6.14 3.39 7.12
C GLN A 95 -6.25 3.29 8.64
N ASP A 96 -6.61 2.11 9.16
CA ASP A 96 -6.69 1.85 10.59
C ASP A 96 -5.32 2.01 11.24
N LEU A 97 -4.26 1.61 10.53
CA LEU A 97 -2.91 1.81 11.01
C LEU A 97 -2.57 3.28 11.08
N ILE A 98 -2.78 4.10 10.04
CA ILE A 98 -2.34 5.51 10.05
C ILE A 98 -3.22 6.46 10.88
N LYS A 99 -4.48 6.11 11.14
CA LYS A 99 -5.39 6.92 11.98
C LYS A 99 -5.13 6.78 13.48
N ASN A 100 -4.60 5.64 13.90
CA ASN A 100 -4.17 5.36 15.28
C ASN A 100 -2.71 5.75 15.51
#